data_AF-A0A2E7NAW6-F1
#
_entry.id   AF-A0A2E7NAW6-F1
#
_cell.length_a   1.000
_cell.length_b   1.000
_cell.length_c   1.000
_cell.angle_alpha   90.00
_cell.angle_beta   90.00
_cell.angle_gamma   90.00
#
_symmetry.space_group_name_H-M   'P 1'
#
loop_
_entity.id
_entity.type
_entity.pdbx_description
1 polymer ?
#
loop_
_entity_poly.entity_id
_entity_poly.type
_entity_poly.pdbx_seq_one_letter_code
_entity_poly.pdbx_strand_id
1 'polypeptide(L)'
;MGRGGPFKMDTIKLGVASIVTAFSRYGYNYQSTIGSKVTDPESFLGGLTTQIQRHDTTGDRVPGQHYIPLPSDFNSLVSAGVGMRSQDPADYVLRVHRGHVSAYLRRKHAADVCSVAVVVYTRDAYLSDPDVTNDRDECERISSDITHVIVAVLASSAGGPSPLSPFRLVHNLAGGNKEAEAWSADEIRGKADESMDYWQSWSQVAD
;
A
#
# COMPACT_ATOMS: atom_id res chain seq x y z
N MET A 1 1.07 32.65 33.92
CA MET A 1 0.09 32.08 32.96
C MET A 1 0.74 32.08 31.59
N GLY A 2 1.26 30.93 31.14
CA GLY A 2 2.02 30.81 29.90
C GLY A 2 1.12 30.94 28.67
N ARG A 3 1.48 31.83 27.75
CA ARG A 3 0.87 31.96 26.44
C ARG A 3 1.32 30.75 25.61
N GLY A 4 0.41 29.83 25.31
CA GLY A 4 0.64 28.78 24.32
C GLY A 4 0.94 29.44 22.98
N GLY A 5 2.17 29.28 22.50
CA GLY A 5 2.53 29.67 21.14
C GLY A 5 1.68 28.90 20.13
N PRO A 6 1.50 29.43 18.90
CA PRO A 6 0.80 28.70 17.86
C PRO A 6 1.51 27.36 17.64
N PHE A 7 0.77 26.26 17.81
CA PHE A 7 1.21 24.95 17.34
C PHE A 7 1.53 25.11 15.86
N LYS A 8 2.82 25.07 15.49
CA LYS A 8 3.20 24.85 14.10
C LYS A 8 2.74 23.44 13.77
N MET A 9 1.66 23.33 13.00
CA MET A 9 1.39 22.08 12.31
C MET A 9 2.49 21.93 11.26
N ASP A 10 3.40 20.98 11.47
CA ASP A 10 4.41 20.67 10.48
C ASP A 10 3.70 20.26 9.18
N THR A 11 4.03 20.94 8.09
CA THR A 11 3.45 20.69 6.78
C THR A 11 3.82 19.27 6.33
N ILE A 12 2.83 18.41 6.13
CA ILE A 12 3.04 17.05 5.60
C ILE A 12 3.62 17.16 4.19
N LYS A 13 4.75 16.51 3.98
CA LYS A 13 5.40 16.30 2.69
C LYS A 13 5.49 14.81 2.41
N LEU A 14 4.94 14.39 1.28
CA LEU A 14 4.77 12.99 0.88
C LEU A 14 5.84 12.55 -0.09
N GLY A 15 6.51 11.44 0.26
CA GLY A 15 7.25 10.60 -0.67
C GLY A 15 6.43 9.36 -1.03
N VAL A 16 6.84 8.67 -2.08
CA VAL A 16 6.27 7.37 -2.50
C VAL A 16 7.41 6.36 -2.49
N ALA A 17 7.25 5.22 -1.85
CA ALA A 17 8.23 4.13 -1.84
C ALA A 17 8.44 3.58 -3.27
N SER A 18 9.65 3.18 -3.63
CA SER A 18 9.97 2.72 -5.00
C SER A 18 9.20 1.47 -5.42
N ILE A 19 8.79 0.65 -4.45
CA ILE A 19 7.96 -0.54 -4.66
C ILE A 19 6.50 -0.21 -5.02
N VAL A 20 6.04 1.03 -4.82
CA VAL A 20 4.67 1.45 -5.10
C VAL A 20 4.54 1.82 -6.57
N THR A 21 3.81 0.99 -7.31
CA THR A 21 3.54 1.21 -8.73
C THR A 21 2.24 1.96 -9.01
N ALA A 22 1.44 2.26 -7.97
CA ALA A 22 0.11 2.83 -8.08
C ALA A 22 0.05 4.20 -8.79
N PHE A 23 1.19 4.92 -8.84
CA PHE A 23 1.33 6.26 -9.40
C PHE A 23 2.19 6.32 -10.69
N SER A 24 2.45 5.19 -11.33
CA SER A 24 3.43 5.03 -12.42
C SER A 24 3.23 5.93 -13.65
N ARG A 25 2.07 6.58 -13.84
CA ARG A 25 1.86 7.58 -14.90
C ARG A 25 2.48 8.96 -14.63
N TYR A 26 2.91 9.26 -13.41
CA TYR A 26 3.36 10.61 -12.99
C TYR A 26 4.89 10.80 -12.93
N GLY A 27 5.64 10.17 -13.84
CA GLY A 27 7.05 10.51 -14.07
C GLY A 27 8.10 9.80 -13.21
N TYR A 28 7.72 8.78 -12.43
CA TYR A 28 8.67 8.10 -11.52
C TYR A 28 9.15 6.71 -11.96
N ASN A 29 8.60 6.12 -13.03
CA ASN A 29 9.17 5.01 -13.80
C ASN A 29 8.13 4.60 -14.87
N TYR A 30 8.57 4.26 -16.09
CA TYR A 30 7.74 3.69 -17.17
C TYR A 30 7.24 2.26 -16.87
N GLN A 31 7.05 1.91 -15.60
CA GLN A 31 6.63 0.57 -15.19
C GLN A 31 5.10 0.46 -15.20
N SER A 32 4.60 -0.67 -15.70
CA SER A 32 3.18 -1.01 -15.62
C SER A 32 2.70 -1.03 -14.16
N THR A 33 1.52 -0.48 -13.90
CA THR A 33 0.91 -0.55 -12.56
C THR A 33 0.53 -1.98 -12.22
N ILE A 34 0.92 -2.46 -11.05
CA ILE A 34 0.55 -3.77 -10.49
C ILE A 34 -0.18 -3.55 -9.16
N GLY A 35 -1.31 -4.22 -8.97
CA GLY A 35 -2.19 -3.94 -7.84
C GLY A 35 -2.96 -2.64 -8.07
N SER A 36 -3.34 -1.95 -7.01
CA SER A 36 -4.19 -0.76 -7.07
C SER A 36 -3.56 0.33 -7.94
N LYS A 37 -4.39 1.07 -8.67
CA LYS A 37 -3.93 2.19 -9.51
C LYS A 37 -4.63 3.47 -9.10
N VAL A 38 -3.87 4.53 -8.88
CA VAL A 38 -4.45 5.87 -8.69
C VAL A 38 -4.69 6.47 -10.07
N THR A 39 -5.95 6.74 -10.40
CA THR A 39 -6.38 7.25 -11.71
C THR A 39 -6.33 8.77 -11.78
N ASP A 40 -6.46 9.46 -10.64
CA ASP A 40 -6.28 10.90 -10.49
C ASP A 40 -5.31 11.20 -9.32
N PRO A 41 -3.99 11.24 -9.58
CA PRO A 41 -2.98 11.45 -8.55
C PRO A 41 -3.07 12.78 -7.82
N GLU A 42 -3.43 13.87 -8.51
CA GLU A 42 -3.45 15.21 -7.91
C GLU A 42 -4.57 15.30 -6.87
N SER A 43 -5.80 14.91 -7.24
CA SER A 43 -6.92 14.87 -6.32
C SER A 43 -6.68 13.89 -5.17
N PHE A 44 -6.10 12.71 -5.47
CA PHE A 44 -5.81 11.70 -4.46
C PHE A 44 -4.81 12.20 -3.42
N LEU A 45 -3.67 12.75 -3.85
CA LEU A 45 -2.62 13.23 -2.95
C LEU A 45 -3.06 14.47 -2.16
N GLY A 46 -3.83 15.36 -2.79
CA GLY A 46 -4.42 16.52 -2.12
C GLY A 46 -5.35 16.11 -0.97
N GLY A 47 -6.22 15.13 -1.21
CA GLY A 47 -7.09 14.58 -0.17
C GLY A 47 -6.33 13.82 0.91
N LEU A 48 -5.36 12.98 0.53
CA LEU A 48 -4.62 12.09 1.44
C LEU A 48 -3.88 12.88 2.53
N THR A 49 -3.29 14.03 2.17
CA THR A 49 -2.59 14.89 3.13
C THR A 49 -3.48 15.30 4.31
N THR A 50 -4.74 15.61 4.04
CA THR A 50 -5.72 15.96 5.07
C THR A 50 -6.07 14.75 5.94
N GLN A 51 -6.14 13.55 5.35
CA GLN A 51 -6.43 12.33 6.11
C GLN A 51 -5.28 11.94 7.03
N ILE A 52 -4.03 12.06 6.57
CA ILE A 52 -2.84 11.81 7.41
C ILE A 52 -2.81 12.73 8.63
N GLN A 53 -3.11 14.03 8.45
CA GLN A 53 -3.15 14.99 9.55
C GLN A 53 -4.23 14.69 10.60
N ARG A 54 -5.31 14.01 10.19
CA ARG A 54 -6.45 13.69 11.04
C ARG A 54 -6.40 12.27 11.61
N HIS A 55 -5.45 11.44 11.17
CA HIS A 55 -5.35 10.05 11.58
C HIS A 55 -5.04 9.97 13.08
N ASP A 56 -5.85 9.18 13.79
CA ASP A 56 -5.62 8.88 15.20
C ASP A 56 -4.63 7.72 15.31
N THR A 57 -3.44 8.02 15.84
CA THR A 57 -2.33 7.05 15.92
C THR A 57 -2.41 6.16 17.16
N THR A 58 -3.37 6.36 18.06
CA THR A 58 -3.48 5.60 19.32
C THR A 58 -3.72 4.11 19.10
N GLY A 59 -4.31 3.73 17.96
CA GLY A 59 -4.58 2.35 17.58
C GLY A 59 -3.49 1.69 16.72
N ASP A 60 -2.43 2.41 16.35
CA ASP A 60 -1.40 1.86 15.48
C ASP A 60 -0.55 0.82 16.24
N ARG A 61 -0.29 -0.32 15.58
CA ARG A 61 0.49 -1.42 16.17
C ARG A 61 1.98 -1.10 16.28
N VAL A 62 2.51 -0.32 15.34
CA VAL A 62 3.92 0.05 15.26
C VAL A 62 4.03 1.58 15.16
N PRO A 63 4.81 2.24 16.04
CA PRO A 63 5.00 3.68 15.98
C PRO A 63 5.48 4.15 14.61
N GLY A 64 4.74 5.10 14.02
CA GLY A 64 5.06 5.68 12.73
C GLY A 64 4.69 4.81 11.52
N GLN A 65 4.00 3.68 11.70
CA GLN A 65 3.40 2.92 10.61
C GLN A 65 1.88 3.01 10.71
N HIS A 66 1.26 3.64 9.73
CA HIS A 66 -0.17 3.97 9.76
C HIS A 66 -0.92 3.20 8.67
N TYR A 67 -2.00 2.53 9.07
CA TYR A 67 -3.03 2.05 8.16
C TYR A 67 -4.20 3.03 8.21
N ILE A 68 -4.43 3.75 7.11
CA ILE A 68 -5.42 4.84 7.07
C ILE A 68 -6.54 4.46 6.10
N PRO A 69 -7.71 4.03 6.61
CA PRO A 69 -8.93 3.92 5.80
C PRO A 69 -9.31 5.30 5.26
N LEU A 70 -9.58 5.39 3.96
CA LEU A 70 -9.98 6.64 3.33
C LEU A 70 -11.50 6.71 3.15
N PRO A 71 -12.09 7.92 3.16
CA PRO A 71 -13.50 8.12 2.83
C PRO A 71 -13.86 7.56 1.44
N SER A 72 -15.14 7.21 1.25
CA SER A 72 -15.65 6.63 -0.01
C SER A 72 -15.42 7.49 -1.25
N ASP A 73 -15.24 8.81 -1.08
CA ASP A 73 -14.95 9.74 -2.19
C ASP A 73 -13.65 9.39 -2.91
N PHE A 74 -12.72 8.66 -2.25
CA PHE A 74 -11.48 8.18 -2.88
C PHE A 74 -11.71 6.99 -3.82
N ASN A 75 -12.85 6.29 -3.74
CA ASN A 75 -13.11 5.12 -4.57
C ASN A 75 -13.11 5.46 -6.06
N SER A 76 -13.54 6.67 -6.44
CA SER A 76 -13.57 7.15 -7.82
C SER A 76 -12.19 7.59 -8.35
N LEU A 77 -11.22 7.77 -7.46
CA LEU A 77 -9.86 8.22 -7.78
C LEU A 77 -8.89 7.05 -7.99
N VAL A 78 -9.38 5.81 -7.92
CA VAL A 78 -8.57 4.61 -8.05
C VAL A 78 -9.27 3.53 -8.88
N SER A 79 -8.47 2.57 -9.35
CA SER A 79 -8.91 1.28 -9.87
C SER A 79 -8.41 0.18 -8.94
N ALA A 80 -9.27 -0.83 -8.71
CA ALA A 80 -8.97 -1.93 -7.80
C ALA A 80 -7.69 -2.67 -8.19
N GLY A 81 -7.00 -3.18 -7.17
CA GLY A 81 -5.79 -3.96 -7.37
C GLY A 81 -6.00 -5.42 -7.73
N VAL A 82 -7.26 -5.85 -7.77
CA VAL A 82 -7.66 -7.25 -7.90
C VAL A 82 -8.88 -7.39 -8.81
N GLY A 83 -9.04 -8.58 -9.35
CA GLY A 83 -10.22 -9.01 -10.11
C GLY A 83 -10.50 -10.48 -9.86
N MET A 84 -11.70 -10.92 -10.24
CA MET A 84 -12.06 -12.34 -10.20
C MET A 84 -11.17 -13.12 -11.18
N ARG A 85 -10.63 -14.25 -10.72
CA ARG A 85 -9.77 -15.10 -11.56
C ARG A 85 -10.53 -15.56 -12.80
N SER A 86 -9.88 -15.40 -13.95
CA SER A 86 -10.32 -15.97 -15.22
C SER A 86 -9.66 -17.33 -15.46
N GLN A 87 -10.35 -18.20 -16.19
CA GLN A 87 -9.77 -19.44 -16.73
C GLN A 87 -9.14 -19.23 -18.11
N ASP A 88 -9.35 -18.06 -18.75
CA ASP A 88 -8.76 -17.73 -20.04
C ASP A 88 -7.34 -17.14 -19.85
N PRO A 89 -6.28 -17.79 -20.35
CA PRO A 89 -4.92 -17.25 -20.28
C PRO A 89 -4.77 -15.87 -20.95
N ALA A 90 -5.60 -15.53 -21.94
CA ALA A 90 -5.54 -14.25 -22.65
C ALA A 90 -5.91 -13.05 -21.75
N ASP A 91 -6.65 -13.30 -20.66
CA ASP A 91 -7.01 -12.30 -19.66
C ASP A 91 -5.84 -11.92 -18.76
N TYR A 92 -4.71 -12.64 -18.87
CA TYR A 92 -3.52 -12.41 -18.06
C TYR A 92 -2.41 -11.74 -18.84
N VAL A 93 -1.48 -11.15 -18.09
CA VAL A 93 -0.24 -10.56 -18.57
C VAL A 93 0.90 -10.88 -17.61
N LEU A 94 2.08 -11.17 -18.16
CA LEU A 94 3.28 -11.39 -17.36
C LEU A 94 3.96 -10.05 -17.05
N ARG A 95 4.34 -9.84 -15.80
CA ARG A 95 5.11 -8.68 -15.35
C ARG A 95 6.20 -9.10 -14.37
N VAL A 96 7.30 -8.35 -14.39
CA VAL A 96 8.34 -8.41 -13.36
C VAL A 96 7.94 -7.45 -12.25
N HIS A 97 7.86 -7.93 -11.02
CA HIS A 97 7.67 -7.12 -9.84
C HIS A 97 8.52 -7.68 -8.70
N ARG A 98 9.29 -6.82 -8.03
CA ARG A 98 10.18 -7.22 -6.92
C ARG A 98 11.10 -8.39 -7.32
N GLY A 99 11.67 -8.33 -8.52
CA GLY A 99 12.57 -9.37 -9.04
C GLY A 99 11.90 -10.66 -9.52
N HIS A 100 10.57 -10.79 -9.44
CA HIS A 100 9.84 -12.00 -9.83
C HIS A 100 8.92 -11.77 -11.02
N VAL A 101 8.92 -12.71 -11.97
CA VAL A 101 7.91 -12.77 -13.04
C VAL A 101 6.68 -13.45 -12.48
N SER A 102 5.51 -12.85 -12.66
CA SER A 102 4.22 -13.45 -12.29
C SER A 102 3.14 -13.12 -13.31
N ALA A 103 2.07 -13.92 -13.32
CA ALA A 103 0.88 -13.67 -14.11
C ALA A 103 -0.10 -12.82 -13.32
N TYR A 104 -0.56 -11.73 -13.93
CA TYR A 104 -1.51 -10.78 -13.38
C TYR A 104 -2.71 -10.69 -14.32
N LEU A 105 -3.92 -10.51 -13.81
CA LEU A 105 -5.07 -10.17 -14.64
C LEU A 105 -4.83 -8.83 -15.32
N ARG A 106 -5.24 -8.67 -16.58
CA ARG A 106 -5.20 -7.38 -17.26
C ARG A 106 -6.14 -6.40 -16.57
N ARG A 107 -5.76 -5.11 -16.54
CA ARG A 107 -6.52 -4.01 -15.91
C ARG A 107 -7.99 -3.95 -16.25
N LYS A 108 -8.38 -4.33 -17.47
CA LYS A 108 -9.79 -4.39 -17.90
C LYS A 108 -10.66 -5.36 -17.10
N HIS A 109 -10.06 -6.28 -16.32
CA HIS A 109 -10.74 -7.22 -15.42
C HIS A 109 -10.65 -6.82 -13.95
N ALA A 110 -10.17 -5.61 -13.64
CA ALA A 110 -10.26 -5.08 -12.28
C ALA A 110 -11.74 -5.09 -11.84
N ALA A 111 -11.99 -5.53 -10.62
CA ALA A 111 -13.31 -5.43 -10.04
C ALA A 111 -13.61 -3.99 -9.60
N ASP A 112 -14.86 -3.74 -9.24
CA ASP A 112 -15.28 -2.45 -8.70
C ASP A 112 -14.59 -2.15 -7.36
N VAL A 113 -14.39 -0.87 -7.08
CA VAL A 113 -13.76 -0.42 -5.84
C VAL A 113 -14.84 -0.20 -4.78
N CYS A 114 -14.75 -0.94 -3.67
CA CYS A 114 -15.63 -0.79 -2.53
C CYS A 114 -15.01 0.07 -1.42
N SER A 115 -13.70 -0.01 -1.24
CA SER A 115 -12.99 0.72 -0.18
C SER A 115 -11.56 1.02 -0.60
N VAL A 116 -11.01 2.10 -0.04
CA VAL A 116 -9.60 2.46 -0.20
C VAL A 116 -8.96 2.65 1.17
N ALA A 117 -7.76 2.10 1.33
CA ALA A 117 -6.88 2.45 2.43
C ALA A 117 -5.47 2.75 1.89
N VAL A 118 -4.69 3.49 2.67
CA VAL A 118 -3.29 3.74 2.37
C VAL A 118 -2.46 3.34 3.57
N VAL A 119 -1.34 2.67 3.29
CA VAL A 119 -0.31 2.45 4.30
C VAL A 119 0.73 3.55 4.15
N VAL A 120 0.91 4.32 5.20
CA VAL A 120 1.81 5.49 5.25
C VAL A 120 2.74 5.33 6.42
N TYR A 121 4.04 5.46 6.19
CA TYR A 121 5.02 5.48 7.27
C TYR A 121 5.50 6.91 7.48
N THR A 122 5.86 7.28 8.71
CA THR A 122 6.74 8.44 8.91
C THR A 122 8.09 8.15 8.24
N ARG A 123 8.82 9.20 7.84
CA ARG A 123 10.13 9.02 7.17
C ARG A 123 11.08 8.17 8.01
N ASP A 124 11.14 8.41 9.32
CA ASP A 124 12.05 7.67 10.20
C ASP A 124 11.63 6.20 10.34
N ALA A 125 10.33 5.93 10.46
CA ALA A 125 9.83 4.56 10.47
C ALA A 125 10.15 3.83 9.15
N TYR A 126 9.99 4.52 8.02
CA TYR A 126 10.30 3.99 6.68
C TYR A 126 11.78 3.64 6.52
N LEU A 127 12.68 4.54 6.88
CA LEU A 127 14.13 4.28 6.77
C LEU A 127 14.63 3.21 7.74
N SER A 128 13.88 2.95 8.81
CA SER A 128 14.14 1.87 9.76
C SER A 128 13.53 0.52 9.36
N ASP A 129 12.75 0.45 8.28
CA ASP A 129 12.11 -0.78 7.83
C ASP A 129 13.15 -1.77 7.29
N PRO A 130 13.12 -3.06 7.66
CA PRO A 130 14.12 -4.03 7.22
C PRO A 130 14.25 -4.16 5.70
N ASP A 131 13.16 -3.96 4.96
CA ASP A 131 13.15 -3.97 3.49
C ASP A 131 13.88 -2.75 2.89
N VAL A 132 14.08 -1.68 3.68
CA VAL A 132 14.62 -0.39 3.24
C VAL A 132 16.01 -0.13 3.81
N THR A 133 16.27 -0.45 5.07
CA THR A 133 17.53 -0.12 5.77
C THR A 133 18.77 -0.66 5.05
N ASN A 134 18.64 -1.77 4.32
CA ASN A 134 19.73 -2.36 3.55
C ASN A 134 19.73 -1.96 2.06
N ASP A 135 18.72 -1.22 1.60
CA ASP A 135 18.63 -0.67 0.24
C ASP A 135 19.11 0.78 0.26
N ARG A 136 20.40 0.95 -0.04
CA ARG A 136 21.05 2.26 -0.03
C ARG A 136 20.44 3.22 -1.05
N ASP A 137 20.09 2.73 -2.23
CA ASP A 137 19.53 3.56 -3.30
C ASP A 137 18.16 4.08 -2.89
N GLU A 138 17.33 3.24 -2.25
CA GLU A 138 16.03 3.67 -1.73
C GLU A 138 16.16 4.67 -0.57
N CYS A 139 17.11 4.44 0.34
CA CYS A 139 17.38 5.36 1.45
C CYS A 139 17.82 6.75 0.95
N GLU A 140 18.72 6.80 -0.04
CA GLU A 140 19.20 8.06 -0.62
C GLU A 140 18.12 8.77 -1.45
N ARG A 141 17.19 8.03 -2.06
CA ARG A 141 16.07 8.58 -2.84
C ARG A 141 15.06 9.34 -1.97
N ILE A 142 14.84 8.92 -0.72
CA ILE A 142 13.93 9.60 0.20
C ILE A 142 14.60 10.85 0.78
N SER A 143 14.31 11.99 0.16
CA SER A 143 14.80 13.30 0.59
C SER A 143 14.55 13.58 2.08
N SER A 144 15.46 14.34 2.69
CA SER A 144 15.38 14.74 4.11
C SER A 144 14.18 15.65 4.42
N ASP A 145 13.59 16.28 3.41
CA ASP A 145 12.43 17.13 3.58
C ASP A 145 11.10 16.36 3.51
N ILE A 146 11.10 15.09 3.11
CA ILE A 146 9.92 14.22 3.20
C ILE A 146 9.59 13.93 4.66
N THR A 147 8.32 14.00 5.02
CA THR A 147 7.85 13.69 6.37
C THR A 147 7.23 12.30 6.46
N HIS A 148 6.58 11.87 5.39
CA HIS A 148 5.82 10.63 5.32
C HIS A 148 6.03 9.96 3.97
N VAL A 149 6.04 8.63 3.95
CA VAL A 149 6.25 7.81 2.75
C VAL A 149 5.04 6.91 2.56
N ILE A 150 4.42 6.99 1.39
CA ILE A 150 3.35 6.08 0.97
C ILE A 150 4.00 4.74 0.60
N VAL A 151 3.64 3.67 1.30
CA VAL A 151 4.20 2.32 1.06
C VAL A 151 3.21 1.37 0.39
N ALA A 152 1.91 1.66 0.45
CA ALA A 152 0.88 0.93 -0.31
C ALA A 152 -0.39 1.76 -0.50
N VAL A 153 -1.06 1.56 -1.64
CA VAL A 153 -2.46 1.97 -1.87
C VAL A 153 -3.28 0.69 -2.03
N LEU A 154 -4.33 0.54 -1.22
CA LEU A 154 -5.12 -0.68 -1.09
C LEU A 154 -6.57 -0.38 -1.51
N ALA A 155 -6.86 -0.54 -2.80
CA ALA A 155 -8.20 -0.43 -3.35
C ALA A 155 -8.83 -1.83 -3.44
N SER A 156 -9.77 -2.11 -2.53
CA SER A 156 -10.39 -3.43 -2.33
C SER A 156 -11.80 -3.49 -2.90
N SER A 157 -12.20 -4.70 -3.33
CA SER A 157 -13.42 -4.96 -4.10
C SER A 157 -14.45 -5.83 -3.39
N ALA A 158 -14.14 -6.38 -2.22
CA ALA A 158 -14.97 -7.36 -1.52
C ALA A 158 -15.56 -6.85 -0.19
N GLY A 159 -15.82 -5.54 -0.07
CA GLY A 159 -16.45 -4.96 1.13
C GLY A 159 -15.57 -4.91 2.39
N GLY A 160 -14.27 -5.21 2.27
CA GLY A 160 -13.30 -5.14 3.34
C GLY A 160 -11.86 -5.14 2.82
N PRO A 161 -10.85 -4.91 3.68
CA PRO A 161 -9.46 -4.95 3.28
C PRO A 161 -9.08 -6.31 2.70
N SER A 162 -8.40 -6.28 1.56
CA SER A 162 -7.89 -7.52 0.95
C SER A 162 -6.84 -8.15 1.87
N PRO A 163 -6.90 -9.47 2.14
CA PRO A 163 -5.90 -10.15 2.93
C PRO A 163 -4.55 -10.13 2.23
N LEU A 164 -3.48 -10.35 2.99
CA LEU A 164 -2.13 -10.43 2.44
C LEU A 164 -2.06 -11.51 1.36
N SER A 165 -1.30 -11.25 0.29
CA SER A 165 -0.98 -12.30 -0.67
C SER A 165 -0.14 -13.39 0.01
N PRO A 166 -0.21 -14.66 -0.45
CA PRO A 166 0.57 -15.75 0.15
C PRO A 166 2.06 -15.42 0.21
N PHE A 167 2.59 -14.80 -0.85
CA PHE A 167 3.96 -14.31 -0.89
C PHE A 167 4.24 -13.27 0.20
N ARG A 168 3.40 -12.22 0.34
CA ARG A 168 3.63 -11.17 1.34
C ARG A 168 3.44 -11.67 2.76
N LEU A 169 2.53 -12.61 3.00
CA LEU A 169 2.37 -13.26 4.31
C LEU A 169 3.66 -13.97 4.72
N VAL A 170 4.19 -14.86 3.87
CA VAL A 170 5.44 -15.58 4.15
C VAL A 170 6.62 -14.61 4.30
N HIS A 171 6.71 -13.61 3.43
CA HIS A 171 7.76 -12.59 3.48
C HIS A 171 7.74 -11.80 4.80
N ASN A 172 6.55 -11.42 5.29
CA ASN A 172 6.41 -10.72 6.57
C ASN A 172 6.84 -11.62 7.74
N LEU A 173 6.45 -12.90 7.74
CA LEU A 173 6.88 -13.88 8.75
C LEU A 173 8.40 -14.10 8.76
N ALA A 174 9.07 -13.88 7.63
CA ALA A 174 10.51 -13.95 7.49
C ALA A 174 11.24 -12.64 7.90
N GLY A 175 10.53 -11.68 8.51
CA GLY A 175 11.11 -10.42 9.00
C GLY A 175 10.95 -9.22 8.06
N GLY A 176 10.24 -9.36 6.95
CA GLY A 176 10.00 -8.25 6.01
C GLY A 176 8.91 -7.24 6.43
N ASN A 177 8.40 -7.36 7.66
CA ASN A 177 7.52 -6.38 8.28
C ASN A 177 7.58 -6.52 9.81
N LYS A 178 7.89 -5.43 10.53
CA LYS A 178 7.97 -5.39 11.99
C LYS A 178 6.66 -5.74 12.71
N GLU A 179 5.51 -5.44 12.11
CA GLU A 179 4.21 -5.78 12.69
C GLU A 179 4.04 -7.30 12.83
N ALA A 180 4.60 -8.08 11.89
CA ALA A 180 4.45 -9.53 11.90
C ALA A 180 5.22 -10.20 13.04
N GLU A 181 6.22 -9.54 13.62
CA GLU A 181 6.94 -10.02 14.80
C GLU A 181 6.04 -10.12 16.03
N ALA A 182 4.95 -9.34 16.07
CA ALA A 182 4.00 -9.33 17.18
C ALA A 182 2.84 -10.33 17.02
N TRP A 183 2.74 -11.03 15.88
CA TRP A 183 1.62 -11.94 15.63
C TRP A 183 1.76 -13.25 16.43
N SER A 184 0.65 -13.69 17.03
CA SER A 184 0.58 -15.00 17.66
C SER A 184 0.47 -16.12 16.62
N ALA A 185 0.79 -17.36 17.02
CA ALA A 185 0.63 -18.52 16.13
C ALA A 185 -0.80 -18.69 15.60
N ASP A 186 -1.83 -18.36 16.39
CA ASP A 186 -3.23 -18.44 15.97
C ASP A 186 -3.59 -17.32 14.99
N GLU A 187 -3.08 -16.10 15.21
CA GLU A 187 -3.23 -14.99 14.26
C GLU A 187 -2.58 -15.33 12.90
N ILE A 188 -1.40 -15.98 12.92
CA ILE A 188 -0.72 -16.42 11.71
C ILE A 188 -1.56 -17.44 10.94
N ARG A 189 -2.14 -18.43 11.63
CA ARG A 189 -3.03 -19.43 10.99
C ARG A 189 -4.27 -18.76 10.39
N GLY A 190 -4.94 -17.88 11.15
CA GLY A 190 -6.11 -17.15 10.65
C GLY A 190 -5.79 -16.33 9.40
N LYS A 191 -4.67 -15.60 9.38
CA LYS A 191 -4.23 -14.86 8.19
C LYS A 191 -3.89 -15.77 7.01
N ALA A 192 -3.36 -16.97 7.26
CA ALA A 192 -3.08 -17.95 6.21
C ALA A 192 -4.36 -18.48 5.57
N ASP A 193 -5.36 -18.82 6.39
CA ASP A 193 -6.68 -19.29 5.92
C ASP A 193 -7.39 -18.19 5.12
N GLU A 194 -7.44 -16.95 5.63
CA GLU A 194 -8.00 -15.80 4.91
C GLU A 194 -7.30 -15.55 3.56
N SER A 195 -5.96 -15.67 3.53
CA SER A 195 -5.18 -15.53 2.31
C SER A 195 -5.53 -16.62 1.30
N MET A 196 -5.56 -17.88 1.74
CA MET A 196 -5.88 -19.02 0.89
C MET A 196 -7.27 -18.90 0.28
N ASP A 197 -8.29 -18.63 1.10
CA ASP A 197 -9.68 -18.55 0.66
C ASP A 197 -9.88 -17.42 -0.36
N TYR A 198 -9.26 -16.27 -0.11
CA TYR A 198 -9.37 -15.11 -0.99
C TYR A 198 -8.63 -15.33 -2.33
N TRP A 199 -7.35 -15.70 -2.28
CA TRP A 199 -6.51 -15.76 -3.49
C TRP A 199 -6.76 -16.99 -4.38
N GLN A 200 -7.60 -17.92 -3.93
CA GLN A 200 -8.20 -18.96 -4.79
C GLN A 200 -9.20 -18.39 -5.81
N SER A 201 -9.92 -17.33 -5.45
CA SER A 201 -10.96 -16.74 -6.31
C SER A 201 -10.53 -15.42 -6.95
N TRP A 202 -9.57 -14.73 -6.34
CA TRP A 202 -9.09 -13.42 -6.76
C TRP A 202 -7.66 -13.47 -7.30
N SER A 203 -7.34 -12.58 -8.24
CA SER A 203 -5.97 -12.39 -8.73
C SER A 203 -5.63 -10.91 -8.80
N GLN A 204 -4.35 -10.60 -8.63
CA GLN A 204 -3.84 -9.25 -8.76
C GLN A 204 -3.92 -8.79 -10.21
N VAL A 205 -4.13 -7.50 -10.37
CA VAL A 205 -4.34 -6.86 -11.67
C VAL A 205 -3.13 -6.03 -12.06
N ALA A 206 -2.78 -6.02 -13.35
CA ALA A 206 -1.71 -5.21 -13.91
C ALA A 206 -2.11 -4.52 -15.23
N ASP A 207 -1.47 -3.38 -15.52
CA ASP A 207 -1.48 -2.75 -16.85
C ASP A 207 -0.67 -3.56 -17.86
#